data_AF-A0A6A2XUZ7-F1
#
_entry.id   AF-A0A6A2XUZ7-F1
#
_cell.length_a   1.000
_cell.length_b   1.000
_cell.length_c   1.000
_cell.angle_alpha   90.00
_cell.angle_beta   90.00
_cell.angle_gamma   90.00
#
_symmetry.space_group_name_H-M   'P 1'
#
loop_
_entity.id
_entity.type
_entity.pdbx_description
1 polymer ?
#
loop_
_entity_poly.entity_id
_entity_poly.type
_entity_poly.pdbx_seq_one_letter_code
_entity_poly.pdbx_strand_id
1 'polypeptide(L)'
;MIKGKVWITFKNNMQIILQRPLLLSSFTAIDGRGVDIHITGVGCLVVYKATDIIIHGVRIHHCKSHPPSTVMGPDSKVIPLGQMDGDAIRLVTARKVWIDHNTLYECQDGLLDVTRGSTDVTISNNWFRNQDKVMLLGHDDGHLRDRNMKVTVVFNHFGPNCNQRMPR
;
A
#
# COMPACT_ATOMS: atom_id res chain seq x y z
N MET A 1 -5.03 3.32 -21.28
CA MET A 1 -5.20 3.33 -19.81
C MET A 1 -6.66 3.62 -19.50
N ILE A 2 -7.22 2.99 -18.46
CA ILE A 2 -8.63 3.12 -18.10
C ILE A 2 -8.85 4.51 -17.49
N LYS A 3 -9.74 5.31 -18.07
CA LYS A 3 -10.10 6.64 -17.56
C LYS A 3 -11.32 6.52 -16.65
N GLY A 4 -11.37 7.35 -15.60
CA GLY A 4 -12.50 7.40 -14.68
C GLY A 4 -12.35 6.44 -13.50
N LYS A 5 -13.48 6.11 -12.86
CA LYS A 5 -13.51 5.21 -11.70
C LYS A 5 -13.31 3.78 -12.18
N VAL A 6 -12.41 3.04 -11.54
CA VAL A 6 -12.06 1.67 -11.94
C VAL A 6 -12.22 0.72 -10.77
N TRP A 7 -12.87 -0.41 -11.03
CA TRP A 7 -12.94 -1.54 -10.11
C TRP A 7 -12.23 -2.73 -10.74
N ILE A 8 -11.03 -3.03 -10.25
CA ILE A 8 -10.15 -4.08 -10.77
C ILE A 8 -10.48 -5.37 -10.03
N THR A 9 -10.92 -6.38 -10.79
CA THR A 9 -11.12 -7.76 -10.34
C THR A 9 -10.20 -8.70 -11.10
N PHE A 10 -10.08 -9.93 -10.62
CA PHE A 10 -9.20 -10.94 -11.19
C PHE A 10 -10.00 -12.18 -11.58
N LYS A 11 -9.73 -12.72 -12.78
CA LYS A 11 -10.48 -13.85 -13.33
C LYS A 11 -10.15 -15.18 -12.64
N ASN A 12 -8.90 -15.36 -12.23
CA ASN A 12 -8.39 -16.59 -11.62
C ASN A 12 -7.36 -16.24 -10.54
N ASN A 13 -6.88 -17.24 -9.81
CA ASN A 13 -5.74 -17.09 -8.91
C ASN A 13 -4.50 -16.59 -9.67
N MET A 14 -3.73 -15.68 -9.08
CA MET A 14 -2.56 -15.07 -9.72
C MET A 14 -1.41 -14.86 -8.74
N GLN A 15 -0.19 -15.10 -9.24
CA GLN A 15 1.06 -14.66 -8.64
C GLN A 15 1.61 -13.52 -9.51
N ILE A 16 1.52 -12.29 -9.01
CA ILE A 16 1.91 -11.08 -9.73
C ILE A 16 3.27 -10.61 -9.20
N ILE A 17 4.31 -10.76 -10.01
CA ILE A 17 5.67 -10.33 -9.67
C ILE A 17 5.94 -8.98 -10.33
N LEU A 18 5.88 -7.91 -9.55
CA LEU A 18 6.11 -6.55 -10.02
C LEU A 18 7.58 -6.32 -10.34
N GLN A 19 7.85 -5.82 -11.54
CA GLN A 19 9.20 -5.46 -12.02
C GLN A 19 9.56 -4.00 -11.70
N ARG A 20 8.56 -3.19 -11.32
CA ARG A 20 8.67 -1.79 -10.89
C ARG A 20 7.55 -1.52 -9.89
N PRO A 21 7.66 -0.46 -9.06
CA PRO A 21 6.59 -0.04 -8.18
C PRO A 21 5.30 0.19 -8.97
N LEU A 22 4.17 -0.32 -8.47
CA LEU A 22 2.86 -0.15 -9.10
C LEU A 22 2.16 1.06 -8.50
N LEU A 23 2.04 2.12 -9.30
CA LEU A 23 1.34 3.32 -8.89
C LEU A 23 -0.18 3.15 -9.07
N LEU A 24 -0.93 3.39 -7.99
CA LEU A 24 -2.39 3.45 -8.03
C LEU A 24 -2.87 4.89 -8.24
N SER A 25 -3.72 5.07 -9.25
CA SER A 25 -4.35 6.36 -9.57
C SER A 25 -5.67 6.52 -8.83
N SER A 26 -6.10 7.76 -8.59
CA SER A 26 -7.35 8.07 -7.87
C SER A 26 -8.57 7.33 -8.42
N PHE A 27 -9.56 7.07 -7.56
CA PHE A 27 -10.81 6.39 -7.89
C PHE A 27 -10.62 4.94 -8.36
N THR A 28 -9.71 4.21 -7.71
CA THR A 28 -9.38 2.82 -8.04
C THR A 28 -9.68 1.90 -6.87
N ALA A 29 -10.42 0.82 -7.14
CA ALA A 29 -10.53 -0.32 -6.25
C ALA A 29 -9.74 -1.51 -6.82
N ILE A 30 -8.91 -2.15 -6.00
CA ILE A 30 -8.37 -3.49 -6.23
C ILE A 30 -9.15 -4.45 -5.36
N ASP A 31 -9.78 -5.44 -5.97
CA ASP A 31 -10.66 -6.39 -5.32
C ASP A 31 -10.28 -7.83 -5.66
N GLY A 32 -9.64 -8.50 -4.70
CA GLY A 32 -9.21 -9.90 -4.80
C GLY A 32 -10.26 -10.91 -4.38
N ARG A 33 -11.52 -10.53 -4.10
CA ARG A 33 -12.53 -11.50 -3.64
C ARG A 33 -12.76 -12.62 -4.65
N GLY A 34 -12.95 -13.83 -4.12
CA GLY A 34 -13.28 -15.04 -4.89
C GLY A 34 -12.08 -15.75 -5.52
N VAL A 35 -10.88 -15.18 -5.46
CA VAL A 35 -9.65 -15.75 -6.01
C VAL A 35 -8.45 -15.47 -5.11
N ASP A 36 -7.36 -16.20 -5.30
CA ASP A 36 -6.12 -16.01 -4.56
C ASP A 36 -5.12 -15.16 -5.34
N ILE A 37 -4.93 -13.92 -4.88
CA ILE A 37 -4.06 -12.94 -5.51
C ILE A 37 -2.89 -12.62 -4.61
N HIS A 38 -1.69 -12.93 -5.10
CA HIS A 38 -0.42 -12.61 -4.48
C HIS A 38 0.29 -11.53 -5.29
N ILE A 39 0.77 -10.49 -4.63
CA ILE A 39 1.57 -9.41 -5.21
C ILE A 39 2.93 -9.41 -4.51
N THR A 40 3.99 -9.57 -5.29
CA THR A 40 5.38 -9.61 -4.82
C THR A 40 6.29 -8.80 -5.75
N GLY A 41 7.60 -8.81 -5.51
CA GLY A 41 8.58 -8.19 -6.39
C GLY A 41 9.16 -6.91 -5.79
N VAL A 42 9.30 -5.86 -6.59
CA VAL A 42 10.02 -4.64 -6.19
C VAL A 42 9.07 -3.45 -5.98
N GLY A 43 9.24 -2.73 -4.87
CA GLY A 43 8.49 -1.52 -4.48
C GLY A 43 7.00 -1.69 -4.20
N CYS A 44 6.35 -2.73 -4.75
CA CYS A 44 4.94 -3.08 -4.55
C CYS A 44 3.98 -1.90 -4.78
N LEU A 45 2.98 -1.67 -3.91
CA LEU A 45 1.90 -0.73 -4.19
C LEU A 45 2.22 0.66 -3.66
N VAL A 46 2.09 1.67 -4.53
CA VAL A 46 2.32 3.07 -4.18
C VAL A 46 1.08 3.90 -4.51
N VAL A 47 0.56 4.63 -3.52
CA VAL A 47 -0.48 5.64 -3.70
C VAL A 47 0.15 7.01 -3.47
N TYR A 48 0.40 7.74 -4.56
CA TYR A 48 1.06 9.05 -4.52
C TYR A 48 0.14 10.15 -5.03
N LYS A 49 -0.15 11.14 -4.19
CA LYS A 49 -1.01 12.30 -4.53
C LYS A 49 -2.37 11.88 -5.12
N ALA A 50 -2.98 10.83 -4.56
CA ALA A 50 -4.22 10.23 -5.05
C ALA A 50 -5.31 10.16 -3.97
N THR A 51 -6.55 9.96 -4.40
CA THR A 51 -7.75 9.95 -3.54
C THR A 51 -8.70 8.82 -3.91
N ASP A 52 -9.52 8.38 -2.96
CA ASP A 52 -10.61 7.42 -3.18
C ASP A 52 -10.09 6.07 -3.71
N ILE A 53 -9.28 5.40 -2.89
CA ILE A 53 -8.64 4.11 -3.19
C ILE A 53 -9.16 3.04 -2.26
N ILE A 54 -9.42 1.84 -2.80
CA ILE A 54 -9.68 0.62 -2.02
C ILE A 54 -8.66 -0.44 -2.41
N ILE A 55 -8.02 -1.06 -1.43
CA ILE A 55 -7.17 -2.25 -1.62
C ILE A 55 -7.77 -3.33 -0.75
N HIS A 56 -8.36 -4.35 -1.39
CA HIS A 56 -9.16 -5.35 -0.69
C HIS A 56 -8.89 -6.78 -1.14
N GLY A 57 -8.73 -7.68 -0.17
CA GLY A 57 -8.71 -9.12 -0.41
C GLY A 57 -7.47 -9.64 -1.13
N VAL A 58 -6.31 -8.96 -1.03
CA VAL A 58 -5.07 -9.39 -1.67
C VAL A 58 -3.99 -9.77 -0.66
N ARG A 59 -3.03 -10.60 -1.10
CA ARG A 59 -1.84 -10.97 -0.33
C ARG A 59 -0.64 -10.21 -0.89
N ILE A 60 0.03 -9.39 -0.08
CA ILE A 60 1.20 -8.63 -0.51
C ILE A 60 2.38 -8.98 0.40
N HIS A 61 3.44 -9.51 -0.19
CA HIS A 61 4.57 -10.05 0.58
C HIS A 61 5.86 -10.08 -0.23
N HIS A 62 6.99 -10.25 0.46
CA HIS A 62 8.30 -10.35 -0.19
C HIS A 62 8.61 -9.16 -1.11
N CYS A 63 8.10 -7.98 -0.76
CA CYS A 63 8.40 -6.74 -1.43
C CYS A 63 9.85 -6.34 -1.14
N LYS A 64 10.56 -5.93 -2.18
CA LYS A 64 11.98 -5.55 -2.11
C LYS A 64 12.18 -4.08 -2.43
N SER A 65 13.25 -3.51 -1.90
CA SER A 65 13.70 -2.16 -2.21
C SER A 65 13.96 -2.01 -3.71
N HIS A 66 13.73 -0.81 -4.23
CA HIS A 66 13.99 -0.49 -5.63
C HIS A 66 14.63 0.90 -5.73
N PRO A 67 15.71 1.07 -6.51
CA PRO A 67 16.31 2.38 -6.72
C PRO A 67 15.31 3.36 -7.38
N PRO A 68 15.60 4.67 -7.36
CA PRO A 68 14.80 5.64 -8.12
C PRO A 68 14.59 5.18 -9.56
N SER A 69 13.37 5.31 -10.05
CA SER A 69 12.98 4.78 -11.36
C SER A 69 11.83 5.58 -11.95
N THR A 70 11.47 5.27 -13.19
CA THR A 70 10.29 5.83 -13.82
C THR A 70 9.19 4.78 -13.93
N VAL A 71 7.96 5.20 -13.68
CA VAL A 71 6.77 4.35 -13.79
C VAL A 71 5.70 5.03 -14.61
N MET A 72 4.76 4.25 -15.12
CA MET A 72 3.58 4.78 -15.77
C MET A 72 2.64 5.36 -14.70
N GLY A 73 2.49 6.68 -14.71
CA GLY A 73 1.58 7.42 -13.83
C GLY A 73 0.21 7.67 -14.48
N PRO A 74 -0.63 8.51 -13.85
CA PRO A 74 -1.94 8.87 -14.39
C PRO A 74 -1.86 9.41 -15.82
N ASP A 75 -2.93 9.20 -16.61
CA ASP A 75 -3.05 9.65 -18.00
C ASP A 75 -1.95 9.12 -18.95
N SER A 76 -1.34 7.98 -18.62
CA SER A 76 -0.24 7.38 -19.40
C SER A 76 1.02 8.24 -19.46
N LYS A 77 1.20 9.14 -18.49
CA LYS A 77 2.43 9.93 -18.37
C LYS A 77 3.46 9.16 -17.56
N VAL A 78 4.67 9.04 -18.10
CA VAL A 78 5.80 8.50 -17.34
C VAL A 78 6.20 9.51 -16.27
N ILE A 79 6.23 9.09 -15.01
CA ILE A 79 6.62 9.93 -13.88
C ILE A 79 7.84 9.35 -13.15
N PRO A 80 8.73 10.20 -12.62
CA PRO A 80 9.80 9.74 -11.74
C PRO A 80 9.23 9.37 -10.36
N LEU A 81 9.72 8.26 -9.81
CA LEU A 81 9.57 7.85 -8.42
C LEU A 81 10.95 7.81 -7.76
N GLY A 82 11.00 8.25 -6.50
CA GLY A 82 12.20 8.19 -5.67
C GLY A 82 12.53 6.78 -5.20
N GLN A 83 13.44 6.69 -4.24
CA GLN A 83 13.83 5.44 -3.58
C GLN A 83 12.61 4.75 -2.93
N MET A 84 12.46 3.45 -3.22
CA MET A 84 11.49 2.57 -2.56
C MET A 84 12.23 1.65 -1.59
N ASP A 85 11.77 1.62 -0.34
CA ASP A 85 12.46 0.91 0.74
C ASP A 85 12.08 -0.58 0.79
N GLY A 86 10.97 -0.94 0.15
CA GLY A 86 10.47 -2.31 0.04
C GLY A 86 9.23 -2.59 0.86
N ASP A 87 8.41 -1.57 1.14
CA ASP A 87 7.13 -1.72 1.81
C ASP A 87 6.09 -2.45 0.94
N ALA A 88 5.10 -3.10 1.56
CA ALA A 88 4.00 -3.70 0.81
C ALA A 88 3.08 -2.62 0.19
N ILE A 89 2.69 -1.64 1.00
CA ILE A 89 1.81 -0.53 0.60
C ILE A 89 2.37 0.78 1.15
N ARG A 90 2.55 1.77 0.28
CA ARG A 90 3.01 3.10 0.66
C ARG A 90 2.03 4.19 0.22
N LEU A 91 1.53 4.96 1.18
CA LEU A 91 0.65 6.10 0.98
C LEU A 91 1.43 7.41 1.20
N VAL A 92 1.48 8.26 0.18
CA VAL A 92 2.23 9.53 0.19
C VAL A 92 1.33 10.64 -0.34
N THR A 93 0.95 11.59 0.52
CA THR A 93 -0.02 12.63 0.19
C THR A 93 -1.34 12.03 -0.35
N ALA A 94 -1.78 10.90 0.22
CA ALA A 94 -3.00 10.20 -0.16
C ALA A 94 -4.17 10.60 0.74
N ARG A 95 -5.42 10.51 0.25
CA ARG A 95 -6.60 10.72 1.09
C ARG A 95 -7.73 9.75 0.76
N LYS A 96 -8.62 9.48 1.71
CA LYS A 96 -9.77 8.59 1.50
C LYS A 96 -9.33 7.23 0.96
N VAL A 97 -8.51 6.54 1.73
CA VAL A 97 -7.96 5.23 1.38
C VAL A 97 -8.50 4.18 2.35
N TRP A 98 -8.98 3.05 1.81
CA TRP A 98 -9.41 1.91 2.61
C TRP A 98 -8.56 0.69 2.28
N ILE A 99 -7.83 0.19 3.27
CA ILE A 99 -7.00 -1.02 3.19
C ILE A 99 -7.69 -2.08 4.02
N ASP A 100 -8.30 -3.06 3.36
CA ASP A 100 -9.24 -3.98 4.02
C ASP A 100 -9.05 -5.46 3.65
N HIS A 101 -9.13 -6.38 4.61
CA HIS A 101 -9.06 -7.82 4.36
C HIS A 101 -7.82 -8.29 3.57
N ASN A 102 -6.70 -7.59 3.69
CA ASN A 102 -5.46 -8.00 3.05
C ASN A 102 -4.61 -8.87 3.98
N THR A 103 -3.73 -9.70 3.41
CA THR A 103 -2.66 -10.36 4.19
C THR A 103 -1.32 -9.76 3.80
N LEU A 104 -0.58 -9.24 4.77
CA LEU A 104 0.65 -8.47 4.57
C LEU A 104 1.78 -9.09 5.41
N TYR A 105 2.90 -9.49 4.79
CA TYR A 105 3.99 -10.16 5.51
C TYR A 105 5.33 -10.17 4.77
N GLU A 106 6.43 -10.35 5.51
CA GLU A 106 7.78 -10.65 5.00
C GLU A 106 8.26 -9.68 3.91
N CYS A 107 8.05 -8.38 4.12
CA CYS A 107 8.57 -7.34 3.24
C CYS A 107 9.93 -6.83 3.75
N GLN A 108 10.76 -6.31 2.84
CA GLN A 108 12.14 -5.95 3.14
C GLN A 108 12.26 -4.82 4.19
N ASP A 109 11.34 -3.84 4.19
CA ASP A 109 11.30 -2.80 5.22
C ASP A 109 10.01 -2.83 6.06
N GLY A 110 8.99 -2.04 5.71
CA GLY A 110 7.69 -2.02 6.36
C GLY A 110 6.62 -2.88 5.68
N LEU A 111 5.43 -2.98 6.27
CA LEU A 111 4.24 -3.45 5.52
C LEU A 111 3.42 -2.26 5.03
N LEU A 112 3.13 -1.31 5.91
CA LEU A 112 2.27 -0.18 5.58
C LEU A 112 2.84 1.14 6.07
N ASP A 113 3.13 2.03 5.11
CA ASP A 113 3.60 3.38 5.39
C ASP A 113 2.56 4.43 4.99
N VAL A 114 2.15 5.28 5.93
CA VAL A 114 1.21 6.39 5.71
C VAL A 114 1.92 7.68 6.09
N THR A 115 2.27 8.51 5.10
CA THR A 115 3.17 9.65 5.32
C THR A 115 2.81 10.88 4.50
N ARG A 116 3.51 12.00 4.78
CA ARG A 116 3.57 13.20 3.93
C ARG A 116 2.20 13.84 3.67
N GLY A 117 1.44 14.06 4.74
CA GLY A 117 0.13 14.67 4.76
C GLY A 117 -0.98 13.74 4.28
N SER A 118 -0.77 12.42 4.35
CA SER A 118 -1.83 11.45 4.09
C SER A 118 -2.86 11.45 5.23
N THR A 119 -4.15 11.35 4.92
CA THR A 119 -5.22 11.43 5.92
C THR A 119 -6.50 10.74 5.46
N ASP A 120 -7.49 10.60 6.34
CA ASP A 120 -8.74 9.88 6.08
C ASP A 120 -8.49 8.45 5.57
N VAL A 121 -7.65 7.71 6.29
CA VAL A 121 -7.29 6.32 5.97
C VAL A 121 -7.98 5.37 6.94
N THR A 122 -8.59 4.30 6.44
CA THR A 122 -9.07 3.18 7.27
C THR A 122 -8.28 1.93 6.94
N ILE A 123 -7.76 1.28 7.98
CA ILE A 123 -6.99 0.04 7.90
C ILE A 123 -7.75 -0.98 8.73
N SER A 124 -8.45 -1.89 8.08
CA SER A 124 -9.35 -2.83 8.75
C SER A 124 -9.26 -4.28 8.31
N ASN A 125 -9.53 -5.21 9.22
CA ASN A 125 -9.61 -6.65 8.91
C ASN A 125 -8.38 -7.25 8.20
N ASN A 126 -7.23 -6.57 8.25
CA ASN A 126 -6.02 -7.06 7.61
C ASN A 126 -5.32 -8.04 8.55
N TRP A 127 -4.64 -9.01 7.96
CA TRP A 127 -3.75 -9.92 8.66
C TRP A 127 -2.29 -9.51 8.40
N PHE A 128 -1.66 -8.92 9.41
CA PHE A 128 -0.23 -8.63 9.44
C PHE A 128 0.49 -9.77 10.15
N ARG A 129 1.58 -10.31 9.58
CA ARG A 129 2.37 -11.38 10.20
C ARG A 129 3.81 -11.37 9.73
N ASN A 130 4.69 -12.05 10.46
CA ASN A 130 6.09 -12.28 10.08
C ASN A 130 6.79 -10.99 9.61
N GLN A 131 6.74 -9.96 10.45
CA GLN A 131 7.33 -8.66 10.13
C GLN A 131 7.89 -7.98 11.37
N ASP A 132 9.10 -7.44 11.25
CA ASP A 132 9.64 -6.58 12.30
C ASP A 132 8.87 -5.24 12.37
N LYS A 133 8.91 -4.45 11.30
CA LYS A 133 8.28 -3.12 11.19
C LYS A 133 6.91 -3.24 10.51
N VAL A 134 5.81 -3.23 11.25
CA VAL A 134 4.47 -3.43 10.66
C VAL A 134 3.94 -2.17 9.97
N MET A 135 3.67 -1.10 10.72
CA MET A 135 2.94 0.06 10.20
C MET A 135 3.50 1.39 10.73
N LEU A 136 3.93 2.28 9.84
CA LEU A 136 4.41 3.63 10.18
C LEU A 136 3.40 4.70 9.78
N LEU A 137 2.93 5.48 10.75
CA LEU A 137 1.98 6.58 10.56
C LEU A 137 2.69 7.92 10.82
N GLY A 138 3.31 8.48 9.77
CA GLY A 138 4.19 9.64 9.85
C GLY A 138 5.66 9.25 10.00
N HIS A 139 6.55 9.90 9.24
CA HIS A 139 7.97 9.51 9.15
C HIS A 139 8.96 10.59 9.65
N ASP A 140 8.52 11.83 9.74
CA ASP A 140 9.40 13.00 9.94
C ASP A 140 8.78 13.92 10.99
N ASP A 141 9.43 14.05 12.15
CA ASP A 141 8.96 14.83 13.31
C ASP A 141 8.75 16.32 12.99
N GLY A 142 9.43 16.82 11.94
CA GLY A 142 9.28 18.18 11.45
C GLY A 142 8.13 18.35 10.43
N HIS A 143 7.48 17.26 9.99
CA HIS A 143 6.52 17.32 8.91
C HIS A 143 5.13 17.79 9.37
N LEU A 144 4.96 19.11 9.44
CA LEU A 144 3.76 19.77 9.96
C LEU A 144 2.43 19.31 9.34
N ARG A 145 2.43 18.86 8.08
CA ARG A 145 1.21 18.37 7.42
C ARG A 145 0.65 17.09 8.04
N ASP A 146 1.50 16.28 8.70
CA ASP A 146 1.08 15.05 9.37
C ASP A 146 0.30 15.32 10.67
N ARG A 147 0.29 16.56 11.20
CA ARG A 147 -0.57 16.93 12.35
C ARG A 147 -2.06 16.76 12.10
N ASN A 148 -2.48 16.78 10.83
CA ASN A 148 -3.87 16.58 10.42
C ASN A 148 -4.15 15.13 9.95
N MET A 149 -3.20 14.21 10.16
CA MET A 149 -3.38 12.81 9.84
C MET A 149 -4.49 12.20 10.69
N LYS A 150 -5.44 11.54 10.03
CA LYS A 150 -6.52 10.78 10.65
C LYS A 150 -6.49 9.37 10.07
N VAL A 151 -6.19 8.40 10.91
CA VAL A 151 -6.13 6.99 10.53
C VAL A 151 -6.97 6.19 11.52
N THR A 152 -7.86 5.36 10.99
CA THR A 152 -8.60 4.36 11.78
C THR A 152 -7.93 3.01 11.60
N VAL A 153 -7.45 2.41 12.69
CA VAL A 153 -6.90 1.04 12.71
C VAL A 153 -7.85 0.19 13.54
N VAL A 154 -8.55 -0.77 12.91
CA VAL A 154 -9.61 -1.52 13.59
C VAL A 154 -9.73 -2.95 13.06
N PHE A 155 -10.03 -3.94 13.91
CA PHE A 155 -10.25 -5.35 13.51
C PHE A 155 -9.09 -6.03 12.77
N ASN A 156 -7.88 -5.47 12.78
CA ASN A 156 -6.71 -6.12 12.19
C ASN A 156 -6.20 -7.22 13.13
N HIS A 157 -5.69 -8.30 12.53
CA HIS A 157 -4.94 -9.32 13.25
C HIS A 157 -3.45 -9.05 13.09
N PHE A 158 -2.76 -8.86 14.21
CA PHE A 158 -1.32 -8.64 14.27
C PHE A 158 -0.64 -9.88 14.87
N GLY A 159 -0.04 -10.70 14.02
CA GLY A 159 0.66 -11.91 14.42
C GLY A 159 0.38 -13.09 13.50
N PRO A 160 1.13 -14.20 13.61
CA PRO A 160 2.28 -14.35 14.50
C PRO A 160 3.48 -13.50 14.03
N ASN A 161 4.47 -13.35 14.91
CA ASN A 161 5.79 -12.77 14.60
C ASN A 161 5.73 -11.33 14.06
N CYS A 162 4.87 -10.49 14.63
CA CYS A 162 4.93 -9.04 14.45
C CYS A 162 5.65 -8.43 15.65
N ASN A 163 6.78 -7.75 15.42
CA ASN A 163 7.62 -7.29 16.55
C ASN A 163 7.22 -5.89 17.01
N GLN A 164 6.95 -4.96 16.09
CA GLN A 164 6.75 -3.55 16.43
C GLN A 164 5.89 -2.80 15.40
N ARG A 165 5.51 -1.57 15.76
CA ARG A 165 4.76 -0.60 14.93
C ARG A 165 3.33 -1.01 14.61
N MET A 166 2.50 -1.22 15.64
CA MET A 166 1.10 -1.67 15.50
C MET A 166 0.06 -0.77 16.21
N PRO A 167 -0.04 0.53 15.87
CA PRO A 167 0.80 1.31 14.95
C PRO A 167 2.02 1.97 15.66
N ARG A 168 2.92 2.61 14.89
CA ARG A 168 3.91 3.59 15.37
C ARG A 168 3.73 4.91 14.64
#